data_AF-A0A944PMI1-F1
#
_entry.id   AF-A0A944PMI1-F1
#
_cell.length_a   1.000
_cell.length_b   1.000
_cell.length_c   1.000
_cell.angle_alpha   90.00
_cell.angle_beta   90.00
_cell.angle_gamma   90.00
#
_symmetry.space_group_name_H-M   'P 1'
#
loop_
_entity.id
_entity.type
_entity.pdbx_description
1 polymer ?
#
loop_
_entity_poly.entity_id
_entity_poly.type
_entity_poly.pdbx_seq_one_letter_code
_entity_poly.pdbx_strand_id
1 'polypeptide(L)' 'MTRDIPESNPDPDPRVTPGLEPGGGVPPGETPPGEASTATGAGPHRPLKRGWVRGPLAIIVVLAVICALFFLVFAIVVDF' A
#
# COMPACT_ATOMS: atom_id res chain seq x y z
N MET A 1 8.58 -7.26 -51.59
CA MET A 1 9.07 -6.03 -50.95
C MET A 1 7.97 -5.55 -50.02
N THR A 2 8.04 -5.99 -48.77
CA THR A 2 6.94 -6.05 -47.80
C THR A 2 6.55 -4.65 -47.32
N ARG A 3 5.23 -4.43 -47.19
CA ARG A 3 4.66 -3.22 -46.61
C ARG A 3 4.68 -3.39 -45.09
N ASP A 4 5.69 -2.83 -44.44
CA ASP A 4 5.72 -2.72 -42.99
C ASP A 4 4.89 -1.50 -42.61
N ILE A 5 3.61 -1.72 -42.33
CA ILE A 5 2.80 -0.75 -41.60
C ILE A 5 3.49 -0.66 -40.23
N PRO A 6 3.97 0.51 -39.80
CA PRO A 6 4.43 0.64 -38.44
C PRO A 6 3.18 0.45 -37.58
N GLU A 7 3.08 -0.75 -36.97
CA GLU A 7 2.64 -0.89 -35.59
C GLU A 7 2.92 0.45 -34.91
N SER A 8 1.86 1.14 -34.50
CA SER A 8 1.96 2.40 -33.77
C SER A 8 2.78 2.11 -32.53
N ASN A 9 4.10 2.18 -32.65
CA ASN A 9 5.00 1.97 -31.55
C ASN A 9 4.57 3.00 -30.50
N PRO A 10 4.01 2.57 -29.36
CA PRO A 10 3.50 3.50 -28.37
C PRO A 10 4.64 4.27 -27.70
N ASP A 11 5.89 3.85 -27.94
CA ASP A 11 7.09 4.47 -27.42
C ASP A 11 7.43 5.77 -28.18
N PRO A 12 7.51 6.92 -27.48
CA PRO A 12 7.97 8.18 -28.07
C PRO A 12 9.36 8.07 -28.74
N ASP A 13 9.55 8.72 -29.89
CA ASP A 13 10.86 8.79 -30.55
C ASP A 13 11.82 9.68 -29.72
N PRO A 14 12.95 9.13 -29.22
CA PRO A 14 13.89 9.89 -28.38
C PRO A 14 14.48 11.14 -29.04
N ARG A 15 14.46 11.23 -30.37
CA ARG A 15 14.98 12.40 -31.10
C ARG A 15 14.07 13.62 -31.01
N VAL A 16 12.80 13.41 -30.64
CA VAL A 16 11.77 14.46 -30.59
C VAL A 16 11.11 14.57 -29.22
N THR A 17 11.44 13.67 -28.29
CA THR A 17 10.93 13.67 -26.91
C THR A 17 12.03 14.15 -25.96
N PRO A 18 11.90 15.37 -25.39
CA PRO A 18 12.87 15.90 -24.43
C PRO A 18 12.98 14.99 -23.20
N GLY A 19 14.21 14.76 -22.72
CA GLY A 19 14.46 13.94 -21.53
C GLY A 19 14.38 12.44 -21.75
N LEU A 20 14.34 11.95 -22.99
CA LEU A 20 14.47 10.53 -23.31
C LEU A 20 15.86 10.27 -23.90
N GLU A 21 16.68 9.46 -23.23
CA GLU A 21 17.97 9.04 -23.74
C GLU A 21 17.81 8.08 -24.93
N PRO A 22 18.82 8.03 -25.83
CA PRO A 22 18.92 6.99 -26.86
C PRO A 22 19.00 5.60 -26.21
N GLY A 23 17.85 4.96 -26.02
CA GLY A 23 17.68 3.74 -25.21
C GLY A 23 16.36 3.66 -24.45
N GLY A 24 15.51 4.69 -24.50
CA GLY A 24 14.17 4.69 -23.89
C GLY A 24 14.19 4.95 -22.38
N GLY A 25 15.33 5.31 -21.82
CA GLY A 25 15.48 5.71 -20.42
C GLY A 25 15.30 7.21 -20.25
N VAL A 26 14.87 7.63 -19.06
CA VAL A 26 14.87 9.05 -18.66
C VAL A 26 16.05 9.33 -17.73
N PRO A 27 16.62 10.55 -17.73
CA PRO A 27 17.70 10.91 -16.83
C PRO A 27 17.32 10.66 -15.38
N PRO A 28 18.25 10.17 -14.55
CA PRO A 28 18.05 10.09 -13.11
C PRO A 28 17.72 11.49 -12.56
N GLY A 29 16.46 11.71 -12.18
CA GLY A 29 15.94 13.00 -11.71
C GLY A 29 14.72 13.55 -12.46
N GLU A 30 14.46 13.10 -13.69
CA GLU A 30 13.27 13.46 -14.49
C GLU A 30 12.07 12.53 -14.21
N THR A 31 12.33 11.31 -13.74
CA THR A 31 11.33 10.55 -12.98
C THR A 31 11.25 11.19 -11.59
N PRO A 32 10.08 11.65 -11.13
CA PRO A 32 9.92 12.05 -9.74
C PRO A 32 10.51 10.94 -8.85
N PRO A 33 11.35 11.27 -7.85
CA PRO A 33 11.88 10.26 -6.93
C PRO A 33 10.69 9.49 -6.42
N GLY A 34 10.61 8.20 -6.77
CA GLY A 34 9.38 7.41 -6.68
C GLY A 34 8.71 7.73 -5.37
N GLU A 35 7.54 8.39 -5.45
CA GLU A 35 6.86 8.99 -4.33
C GLU A 35 6.83 7.95 -3.21
N ALA A 36 7.70 8.13 -2.23
CA ALA A 36 7.89 7.13 -1.21
C ALA A 36 6.58 7.07 -0.45
N SER A 37 5.75 6.06 -0.73
CA SER A 37 4.39 5.87 -0.17
C SER A 37 4.37 5.79 1.36
N THR A 38 5.53 5.87 2.01
CA THR A 38 5.68 5.87 3.47
C THR A 38 6.85 6.73 3.97
N ALA A 39 7.32 7.75 3.22
CA ALA A 39 8.34 8.67 3.74
C ALA A 39 7.73 9.62 4.78
N THR A 40 7.42 9.08 5.95
CA THR A 40 7.33 9.88 7.18
C THR A 40 8.72 10.46 7.41
N GLY A 41 8.81 11.79 7.31
CA GLY A 41 10.06 12.49 7.03
C GLY A 41 11.20 12.18 7.97
N ALA A 42 12.41 12.36 7.45
CA ALA A 42 13.66 12.44 8.21
C ALA A 42 13.72 13.74 9.05
N GLY A 43 12.69 13.97 9.88
CA GLY A 43 12.67 15.02 10.89
C GLY A 43 13.50 14.60 12.12
N PRO A 44 13.77 15.54 13.05
CA PRO A 44 14.52 15.27 14.27
C PRO A 44 13.99 14.03 15.00
N HIS A 45 14.89 13.18 15.51
CA HIS A 45 14.54 11.97 16.23
C HIS A 45 13.50 12.27 17.32
N ARG A 46 12.27 11.77 17.15
CA ARG A 46 11.26 11.76 18.20
C ARG A 46 11.26 10.38 18.86
N PRO A 47 11.38 10.29 20.19
CA PRO A 47 11.19 9.02 20.86
C PRO A 47 9.76 8.53 20.63
N LEU A 48 9.61 7.25 20.27
CA LEU A 48 8.30 6.63 20.11
C LEU A 48 7.54 6.74 21.44
N LYS A 49 6.36 7.36 21.43
CA LYS A 49 5.48 7.35 22.60
C LYS A 49 4.84 5.97 22.72
N ARG A 50 4.75 5.46 23.95
CA ARG A 50 4.04 4.20 24.22
C ARG A 50 2.58 4.34 23.75
N GLY A 51 2.20 3.54 22.75
CA GLY A 51 0.87 3.58 22.14
C GLY A 51 -0.24 3.03 23.07
N TRP A 52 -1.49 3.33 22.73
CA TRP A 52 -2.70 2.95 23.49
C TRP A 52 -3.24 1.57 23.09
N VAL A 53 -2.40 0.64 22.64
CA VAL A 53 -2.83 -0.68 22.11
C VAL A 53 -3.62 -1.50 23.15
N ARG A 54 -3.33 -1.31 24.44
CA ARG A 54 -3.98 -2.04 25.53
C ARG A 54 -5.48 -1.74 25.65
N GLY A 55 -5.91 -0.52 25.33
CA GLY A 55 -7.32 -0.13 25.44
C GLY A 55 -8.23 -0.85 24.45
N PRO A 56 -7.98 -0.75 23.13
CA PRO A 56 -8.72 -1.48 22.11
C PRO A 56 -8.62 -2.99 22.30
N LEU A 57 -7.44 -3.50 22.66
CA LEU A 57 -7.26 -4.92 22.93
C LEU A 57 -8.17 -5.41 24.07
N ALA A 58 -8.23 -4.67 25.19
CA ALA A 58 -9.10 -5.03 26.30
C ALA A 58 -10.58 -5.02 25.89
N ILE A 59 -11.02 -4.04 25.11
CA ILE A 59 -12.40 -3.95 24.60
C ILE A 59 -12.74 -5.16 23.73
N ILE A 60 -11.85 -5.53 22.79
CA ILE A 60 -12.05 -6.67 21.89
C ILE A 60 -12.13 -7.97 22.70
N VAL A 61 -11.23 -8.17 23.68
CA VAL A 61 -11.23 -9.37 24.52
C VAL A 61 -12.53 -9.47 25.32
N VAL A 62 -12.99 -8.39 25.94
CA VAL A 62 -14.25 -8.37 26.70
C VAL A 62 -15.44 -8.71 25.80
N LEU A 63 -15.52 -8.09 24.61
CA LEU A 63 -16.58 -8.37 23.65
C LEU A 63 -16.57 -9.84 23.19
N ALA A 64 -15.39 -10.39 22.91
CA ALA A 64 -15.23 -11.78 22.52
C ALA A 64 -15.72 -12.75 23.62
N VAL A 65 -15.39 -12.47 24.88
CA VAL A 65 -15.87 -13.27 26.03
C VAL A 65 -17.39 -13.20 26.15
N ILE A 66 -17.98 -12.00 26.03
CA ILE A 66 -19.44 -11.85 26.08
C ILE A 66 -20.11 -12.65 24.95
N CYS A 67 -19.60 -12.56 23.72
CA CYS A 67 -20.12 -13.35 22.60
C CYS A 67 -19.99 -14.86 22.86
N ALA A 68 -18.83 -15.33 23.34
CA ALA A 68 -18.61 -16.73 23.64
C ALA A 68 -19.58 -17.25 24.72
N LEU A 69 -19.79 -16.48 25.79
CA LEU A 69 -20.75 -16.82 26.84
C LEU A 69 -22.20 -16.82 26.33
N PHE A 70 -22.56 -15.88 25.46
CA PHE A 70 -23.88 -15.86 24.82
C PHE A 70 -24.12 -17.14 24.02
N PHE A 71 -23.17 -17.55 23.17
CA PHE A 71 -23.29 -18.78 22.39
C PHE A 71 -23.29 -20.03 23.26
N LEU A 72 -22.50 -20.05 24.34
CA LEU A 72 -22.49 -21.14 25.30
C LEU A 72 -23.87 -21.32 25.95
N VAL A 73 -24.46 -20.24 26.45
CA VAL A 73 -25.80 -20.27 27.05
C VAL A 73 -26.84 -20.65 26.00
N PHE A 74 -26.77 -20.08 24.80
CA PHE A 74 -27.70 -20.40 23.72
C PHE A 74 -27.65 -21.89 23.35
N ALA A 75 -26.46 -22.47 23.21
CA ALA A 75 -26.29 -23.89 22.92
C ALA A 75 -26.93 -24.75 24.03
N ILE A 76 -26.66 -24.43 25.30
CA ILE A 76 -27.28 -25.13 26.43
C ILE A 76 -28.81 -24.99 26.40
N VAL A 77 -29.36 -23.83 26.08
CA VAL A 77 -30.84 -23.66 26.05
C VAL A 77 -31.48 -24.41 24.89
N VAL A 78 -30.79 -24.58 23.76
CA VAL A 78 -31.33 -25.23 22.55
C VAL A 78 -31.18 -26.75 22.58
N ASP A 79 -30.12 -27.28 23.20
CA ASP A 79 -29.88 -28.73 23.30
C ASP A 79 -30.75 -29.44 24.37
N PHE A 80 -31.49 -28.69 25.20
CA PHE A 80 -32.42 -29.20 26.21
C PHE A 80 -33.88 -29.00 25.80
#